data_AF-A0A356WXQ5-F1
#
_entry.id   AF-A0A356WXQ5-F1
#
_cell.length_a   1.000
_cell.length_b   1.000
_cell.length_c   1.000
_cell.angle_alpha   90.00
_cell.angle_beta   90.00
_cell.angle_gamma   90.00
#
_symmetry.space_group_name_H-M   'P 1'
#
loop_
_entity.id
_entity.type
_entity.pdbx_description
1 polymer ?
#
loop_
_entity_poly.entity_id
_entity_poly.type
_entity_poly.pdbx_seq_one_letter_code
_entity_poly.pdbx_strand_id
1 'polypeptide(L)'
;MIFDVENDFWINVEDGFEGNSYWIPTPDDEIDEDEFIGIIELDVSLKPFERICALAHEVGHYFLHVDKKFWMNSSSVIKESLAWYLGYEYFKAMGYKIDKEEYRKEASKCVDAYVRSLNAKRNSG
;
A
#
# COMPACT_ATOMS: atom_id res chain seq x y z
N MET A 1 -14.49 -4.99 -0.75
CA MET A 1 -13.10 -4.60 -0.44
C MET A 1 -12.73 -3.36 -1.23
N ILE A 2 -12.62 -3.43 -2.56
CA ILE A 2 -12.30 -2.26 -3.40
C ILE A 2 -13.33 -1.14 -3.21
N PHE A 3 -14.62 -1.43 -3.40
CA PHE A 3 -15.69 -0.45 -3.21
C PHE A 3 -15.64 0.26 -1.85
N ASP A 4 -15.37 -0.46 -0.76
CA ASP A 4 -15.29 0.15 0.57
C ASP A 4 -14.07 1.07 0.68
N VAL A 5 -12.93 0.65 0.15
CA VAL A 5 -11.71 1.47 0.08
C VAL A 5 -11.95 2.75 -0.72
N GLU A 6 -12.58 2.65 -1.88
CA GLU A 6 -12.87 3.81 -2.74
C GLU A 6 -13.80 4.81 -2.04
N ASN A 7 -14.85 4.32 -1.37
CA ASN A 7 -15.81 5.19 -0.68
C ASN A 7 -15.28 5.77 0.64
N ASP A 8 -14.59 4.96 1.45
CA ASP A 8 -14.14 5.39 2.79
C ASP A 8 -13.04 6.46 2.68
N PHE A 9 -12.21 6.37 1.64
CA PHE A 9 -11.06 7.26 1.47
C PHE A 9 -11.18 8.22 0.30
N TRP A 10 -12.24 8.16 -0.50
CA TRP A 10 -12.37 8.98 -1.71
C TRP A 10 -11.16 8.80 -2.65
N ILE A 11 -10.80 7.54 -2.90
CA ILE A 11 -9.70 7.15 -3.81
C ILE A 11 -10.25 6.31 -4.96
N ASN A 12 -9.51 6.23 -6.07
CA ASN A 12 -9.84 5.33 -7.17
C ASN A 12 -8.96 4.08 -7.10
N VAL A 13 -9.51 2.87 -7.31
CA VAL A 13 -8.70 1.66 -7.44
C VAL A 13 -8.71 1.18 -8.88
N GLU A 14 -7.53 1.16 -9.50
CA GLU A 14 -7.37 0.88 -10.93
C GLU A 14 -6.51 -0.38 -11.17
N ASP A 15 -6.63 -0.93 -12.38
CA ASP A 15 -5.80 -2.04 -12.83
C ASP A 15 -4.42 -1.53 -13.28
N GLY A 16 -3.35 -2.03 -12.66
CA GLY A 16 -1.96 -1.76 -13.01
C GLY A 16 -1.34 -2.90 -13.83
N PHE A 17 -0.31 -2.57 -14.63
CA PHE A 17 0.35 -3.52 -15.55
C PHE A 17 1.88 -3.54 -15.44
N GLU A 18 2.46 -2.88 -14.43
CA GLU A 18 3.90 -2.67 -14.32
C GLU A 18 4.65 -3.72 -13.49
N GLY A 19 4.00 -4.85 -13.17
CA GLY A 19 4.61 -5.89 -12.33
C GLY A 19 4.69 -5.51 -10.84
N ASN A 20 3.98 -4.47 -10.42
CA ASN A 20 3.88 -4.01 -9.03
C ASN A 20 2.59 -3.21 -8.80
N SER A 21 2.22 -3.03 -7.53
CA SER A 21 1.07 -2.21 -7.11
C SER A 21 1.55 -0.93 -6.40
N TYR A 22 0.76 0.14 -6.48
CA TYR A 22 1.18 1.46 -6.03
C TYR A 22 0.04 2.29 -5.44
N TRP A 23 0.31 2.97 -4.34
CA TRP A 23 -0.40 4.18 -3.92
C TRP A 23 0.19 5.41 -4.59
N ILE A 24 -0.66 6.17 -5.28
CA ILE A 24 -0.31 7.38 -6.02
C ILE A 24 -1.18 8.53 -5.49
N PRO A 25 -0.65 9.40 -4.61
CA PRO A 25 -1.42 10.51 -4.08
C PRO A 25 -1.64 11.59 -5.13
N THR A 26 -2.84 12.19 -5.15
CA THR A 26 -3.09 13.42 -5.91
C THR A 26 -2.22 14.54 -5.33
N PRO A 27 -1.52 15.35 -6.16
CA PRO A 27 -0.72 16.48 -5.68
C PRO A 27 -1.54 17.43 -4.81
N ASP A 28 -0.98 17.91 -3.69
CA ASP A 28 -1.70 18.74 -2.71
C ASP A 28 -2.28 20.03 -3.32
N ASP A 29 -1.73 20.52 -4.44
CA ASP A 29 -2.17 21.70 -5.19
C ASP A 29 -3.24 21.41 -6.27
N GLU A 30 -3.52 20.13 -6.54
CA GLU A 30 -4.53 19.66 -7.49
C GLU A 30 -5.79 19.12 -6.78
N ILE A 31 -5.77 18.97 -5.46
CA ILE A 31 -6.95 18.48 -4.70
C ILE A 31 -8.07 19.54 -4.70
N ASP A 32 -9.15 19.26 -5.43
CA ASP A 32 -10.42 20.01 -5.42
C ASP A 32 -11.54 19.21 -4.72
N GLU A 33 -12.67 19.86 -4.38
CA GLU A 33 -13.78 19.27 -3.61
C GLU A 33 -14.41 18.03 -4.28
N ASP A 34 -14.29 17.91 -5.60
CA ASP A 34 -14.88 16.83 -6.41
C ASP A 34 -13.85 15.79 -6.92
N GLU A 35 -12.56 15.94 -6.62
CA GLU A 35 -11.50 15.07 -7.16
C GLU A 35 -11.07 13.97 -6.18
N PHE A 36 -10.67 12.80 -6.70
CA PHE A 36 -10.12 11.72 -5.88
C PHE A 36 -8.81 12.17 -5.23
N ILE A 37 -8.58 11.77 -3.97
CA ILE A 37 -7.35 12.16 -3.24
C ILE A 37 -6.14 11.29 -3.59
N GLY A 38 -6.34 10.29 -4.45
CA GLY A 38 -5.29 9.51 -5.07
C GLY A 38 -5.83 8.24 -5.72
N ILE A 39 -4.91 7.47 -6.28
CA ILE A 39 -5.15 6.22 -7.00
C ILE A 39 -4.39 5.08 -6.30
N ILE A 40 -5.02 3.92 -6.16
CA ILE A 40 -4.33 2.66 -5.91
C ILE A 40 -4.33 1.86 -7.21
N GLU A 41 -3.16 1.61 -7.77
CA GLU A 41 -3.00 0.70 -8.90
C GLU A 41 -2.68 -0.71 -8.39
N LEU A 42 -3.45 -1.71 -8.83
CA LEU A 42 -3.23 -3.11 -8.49
C LEU A 42 -2.79 -3.91 -9.70
N ASP A 43 -1.63 -4.56 -9.61
CA ASP A 43 -1.13 -5.41 -10.68
C ASP A 43 -2.09 -6.57 -10.97
N VAL A 44 -2.62 -6.60 -12.19
CA VAL A 44 -3.59 -7.61 -12.64
C VAL A 44 -2.98 -9.00 -12.80
N SER A 45 -1.65 -9.10 -12.89
CA SER A 45 -0.94 -10.37 -13.05
C SER A 45 -0.85 -11.16 -11.74
N LEU A 46 -1.06 -10.50 -10.59
CA LEU A 46 -1.07 -11.11 -9.27
C LEU A 46 -2.26 -12.06 -9.10
N LYS A 47 -2.05 -13.13 -8.33
CA LYS A 47 -3.16 -14.03 -7.95
C LYS A 47 -4.16 -13.29 -7.07
N PRO A 48 -5.41 -13.77 -6.97
CA PRO A 48 -6.45 -13.08 -6.19
C PRO A 48 -6.05 -12.75 -4.75
N PHE A 49 -5.39 -13.67 -4.04
CA PHE A 49 -4.93 -13.41 -2.68
C PHE A 49 -3.79 -12.37 -2.63
N GLU A 50 -2.85 -12.44 -3.56
CA GLU A 50 -1.75 -11.47 -3.67
C GLU A 50 -2.28 -10.06 -3.99
N ARG A 51 -3.33 -9.95 -4.82
CA ARG A 51 -4.04 -8.67 -5.06
C ARG A 51 -4.72 -8.12 -3.81
N ILE A 52 -5.29 -8.98 -2.97
CA ILE A 52 -5.86 -8.57 -1.68
C ILE A 52 -4.76 -8.05 -0.75
N CYS A 53 -3.63 -8.76 -0.70
CA CYS A 53 -2.46 -8.34 0.07
C CYS A 53 -1.92 -6.99 -0.42
N ALA A 54 -1.81 -6.80 -1.74
CA ALA A 54 -1.36 -5.56 -2.35
C ALA A 54 -2.32 -4.40 -2.03
N LEU A 55 -3.64 -4.59 -2.19
CA LEU A 55 -4.62 -3.58 -1.82
C LEU A 55 -4.51 -3.16 -0.35
N ALA A 56 -4.35 -4.11 0.56
CA ALA A 56 -4.09 -3.80 1.96
C ALA A 56 -2.80 -3.01 2.15
N HIS A 57 -1.71 -3.44 1.53
CA HIS A 57 -0.44 -2.73 1.59
C HIS A 57 -0.55 -1.27 1.14
N GLU A 58 -1.19 -1.02 -0.01
CA GLU A 58 -1.35 0.34 -0.56
C GLU A 58 -2.30 1.21 0.28
N VAL A 59 -3.36 0.64 0.86
CA VAL A 59 -4.17 1.35 1.87
C VAL A 59 -3.33 1.75 3.08
N GLY A 60 -2.36 0.93 3.47
CA GLY A 60 -1.39 1.28 4.50
C GLY A 60 -0.54 2.49 4.12
N HIS A 61 -0.09 2.57 2.88
CA HIS A 61 0.64 3.74 2.36
C HIS A 61 -0.22 4.99 2.34
N TYR A 62 -1.51 4.88 2.04
CA TYR A 62 -2.46 5.97 2.21
C TYR A 62 -2.47 6.51 3.66
N PHE A 63 -2.58 5.63 4.67
CA PHE A 63 -2.55 6.08 6.08
C PHE A 63 -1.23 6.78 6.47
N LEU A 64 -0.10 6.30 5.95
CA LEU A 64 1.20 6.96 6.16
C LEU A 64 1.28 8.30 5.43
N HIS A 65 0.63 8.42 4.26
CA HIS A 65 0.59 9.64 3.48
C HIS A 65 -0.26 10.73 4.15
N VAL A 66 -1.41 10.41 4.74
CA VAL A 66 -2.25 11.42 5.42
C VAL A 66 -1.61 11.95 6.71
N ASP A 67 -0.78 11.14 7.38
CA ASP A 67 -0.03 11.55 8.59
C ASP A 67 1.46 11.85 8.28
N LYS A 68 1.73 12.69 7.26
CA LYS A 68 3.10 13.00 6.78
C LYS A 68 4.06 13.37 7.93
N LYS A 69 3.57 14.10 8.93
CA LYS A 69 4.41 14.67 10.01
C LYS A 69 5.04 13.62 10.91
N PHE A 70 4.38 12.49 11.15
CA PHE A 70 4.87 11.50 12.11
C PHE A 70 5.99 10.62 11.51
N TRP A 71 5.94 10.33 10.21
CA TRP A 71 6.78 9.31 9.58
C TRP A 71 7.90 9.85 8.69
N MET A 72 8.00 11.17 8.49
CA MET A 72 8.94 11.78 7.55
C MET A 72 10.40 11.32 7.73
N ASN A 73 10.85 11.14 8.98
CA ASN A 73 12.22 10.76 9.31
C ASN A 73 12.44 9.24 9.50
N SER A 74 11.41 8.42 9.32
CA SER A 74 11.53 6.96 9.42
C SER A 74 12.22 6.37 8.20
N SER A 75 12.98 5.30 8.41
CA SER A 75 13.59 4.56 7.29
C SER A 75 12.51 3.96 6.38
N SER A 76 12.80 3.84 5.08
CA SER A 76 11.83 3.27 4.13
C SER A 76 11.38 1.87 4.55
N VAL A 77 12.27 1.04 5.10
CA VAL A 77 11.91 -0.30 5.61
C VAL A 77 10.86 -0.24 6.73
N ILE A 78 10.95 0.75 7.62
CA ILE A 78 9.94 0.96 8.67
C ILE A 78 8.62 1.39 8.03
N LYS A 79 8.65 2.31 7.04
CA LYS A 79 7.45 2.75 6.32
C LYS A 79 6.76 1.58 5.62
N GLU A 80 7.51 0.76 4.87
CA GLU A 80 6.98 -0.44 4.22
C GLU A 80 6.33 -1.40 5.23
N SER A 81 7.03 -1.69 6.34
CA SER A 81 6.52 -2.59 7.38
C SER A 81 5.25 -2.05 8.03
N LEU A 82 5.16 -0.74 8.24
CA LEU A 82 3.99 -0.08 8.80
C LEU A 82 2.82 -0.07 7.82
N ALA A 83 3.06 0.15 6.52
CA ALA A 83 2.02 0.07 5.50
C ALA A 83 1.34 -1.32 5.52
N TRP A 84 2.14 -2.40 5.53
CA TRP A 84 1.61 -3.76 5.69
C TRP A 84 0.75 -3.95 6.94
N TYR A 85 1.16 -3.36 8.07
CA TYR A 85 0.43 -3.46 9.35
C TYR A 85 -0.87 -2.66 9.34
N LEU A 86 -0.81 -1.38 8.95
CA LEU A 86 -1.95 -0.46 8.94
C LEU A 86 -3.05 -0.93 8.00
N GLY A 87 -2.67 -1.39 6.80
CA GLY A 87 -3.58 -1.97 5.83
C GLY A 87 -4.35 -3.19 6.34
N TYR A 88 -3.63 -4.11 6.98
CA TYR A 88 -4.24 -5.29 7.59
C TYR A 88 -5.23 -4.91 8.70
N GLU A 89 -4.84 -3.99 9.59
CA GLU A 89 -5.71 -3.57 10.69
C GLU A 89 -6.95 -2.81 10.19
N TYR A 90 -6.85 -2.03 9.12
CA TYR A 90 -8.03 -1.44 8.46
C TYR A 90 -9.02 -2.50 7.98
N PHE A 91 -8.58 -3.46 7.16
CA PHE A 91 -9.49 -4.47 6.63
C PHE A 91 -10.08 -5.35 7.73
N LYS A 92 -9.30 -5.66 8.77
CA LYS A 92 -9.79 -6.36 9.95
C LYS A 92 -10.85 -5.54 10.71
N ALA A 93 -10.66 -4.23 10.85
CA ALA A 93 -11.64 -3.33 11.49
C ALA A 93 -12.95 -3.25 10.70
N MET A 94 -12.86 -3.31 9.36
CA MET A 94 -14.01 -3.39 8.45
C MET A 94 -14.70 -4.77 8.44
N GLY A 95 -14.19 -5.74 9.22
CA GLY A 95 -14.78 -7.07 9.35
C GLY A 95 -14.31 -8.10 8.31
N TYR A 96 -13.35 -7.75 7.47
CA TYR A 96 -12.76 -8.69 6.52
C TYR A 96 -11.87 -9.72 7.23
N LYS A 97 -11.91 -10.95 6.72
CA LYS A 97 -11.09 -12.07 7.20
C LYS A 97 -10.02 -12.40 6.18
N ILE A 98 -8.87 -11.75 6.30
CA ILE A 98 -7.66 -12.09 5.56
C ILE A 98 -6.89 -13.12 6.38
N ASP A 99 -6.41 -14.20 5.75
CA ASP A 99 -5.56 -15.17 6.44
C ASP A 99 -4.29 -14.49 6.93
N LYS A 100 -4.15 -14.39 8.25
CA LYS A 100 -3.05 -13.65 8.88
C LYS A 100 -1.69 -14.30 8.61
N GLU A 101 -1.63 -15.62 8.52
CA GLU A 101 -0.36 -16.33 8.30
C GLU A 101 0.11 -16.18 6.87
N GLU A 102 -0.79 -16.34 5.90
CA GLU A 102 -0.49 -16.12 4.48
C GLU A 102 -0.17 -14.65 4.21
N TYR A 103 -0.93 -13.71 4.78
CA TYR A 103 -0.67 -12.28 4.66
C TYR A 103 0.72 -11.92 5.21
N ARG A 104 1.08 -12.45 6.38
CA ARG A 104 2.40 -12.23 6.98
C ARG A 104 3.52 -12.82 6.11
N LYS A 105 3.30 -14.00 5.52
CA LYS A 105 4.27 -14.62 4.60
C LYS A 105 4.52 -13.72 3.39
N GLU A 106 3.46 -13.20 2.77
CA GLU A 106 3.60 -12.27 1.64
C GLU A 106 4.28 -10.96 2.05
N ALA A 107 3.85 -10.34 3.15
CA ALA A 107 4.48 -9.12 3.67
C ALA A 107 6.00 -9.32 3.93
N SER A 108 6.39 -10.43 4.56
CA SER A 108 7.81 -10.73 4.80
C SER A 108 8.60 -10.91 3.51
N LYS A 109 8.04 -11.61 2.50
CA LYS A 109 8.70 -11.75 1.20
C LYS A 109 8.96 -10.40 0.53
N CYS A 110 7.95 -9.52 0.50
CA CYS A 110 8.04 -8.20 -0.13
C CYS A 110 9.03 -7.29 0.59
N VAL A 111 8.97 -7.23 1.93
CA VAL A 111 9.91 -6.43 2.73
C VAL A 111 11.35 -6.95 2.57
N ASP A 112 11.57 -8.26 2.59
CA ASP A 112 12.89 -8.84 2.36
C ASP A 112 13.44 -8.51 0.97
N ALA A 113 12.61 -8.61 -0.07
CA ALA A 113 12.98 -8.24 -1.44
C ALA A 113 13.35 -6.75 -1.53
N TYR A 114 12.57 -5.89 -0.89
CA TYR A 114 12.84 -4.46 -0.82
C TYR A 114 14.17 -4.14 -0.12
N VAL A 115 14.43 -4.73 1.05
CA VAL A 115 15.70 -4.58 1.79
C VAL A 115 16.89 -5.01 0.94
N ARG A 116 16.78 -6.14 0.23
CA ARG A 116 17.83 -6.61 -0.69
C ARG A 116 18.07 -5.60 -1.82
N SER A 117 17.00 -5.04 -2.40
CA SER A 117 17.12 -4.03 -3.46
C SER A 117 17.83 -2.76 -2.98
N LEU A 118 17.56 -2.30 -1.75
CA LEU A 118 18.22 -1.14 -1.16
C LEU A 118 19.71 -1.41 -0.93
N ASN A 119 20.06 -2.58 -0.41
CA ASN A 119 21.46 -2.96 -0.19
C ASN A 119 22.23 -3.09 -1.50
N ALA A 120 21.61 -3.63 -2.56
CA ALA A 120 22.23 -3.69 -3.89
C ALA A 120 22.53 -2.29 -4.44
N LYS A 121 21.58 -1.35 -4.33
CA LYS A 121 21.79 0.05 -4.75
C LYS A 121 22.93 0.72 -4.00
N ARG A 122 23.05 0.49 -2.68
CA ARG A 122 24.13 1.06 -1.84
C ARG A 122 25.53 0.51 -2.18
N ASN A 123 25.61 -0.73 -2.64
CA ASN A 123 26.89 -1.36 -3.01
C ASN A 123 27.31 -1.07 -4.45
N SER A 124 26.45 -0.41 -5.23
CA SER A 124 26.66 -0.11 -6.66
C SER A 124 27.04 1.35 -6.92
N GLY A 125 27.11 2.19 -5.89
CA GLY A 125 27.53 3.59 -5.94
C GLY A 125 28.74 3.83 -5.05
#